data_AF-A0A7R9VM55-F1
#
_entry.id   AF-A0A7R9VM55-F1
#
_cell.length_a   1.000
_cell.length_b   1.000
_cell.length_c   1.000
_cell.angle_alpha   90.00
_cell.angle_beta   90.00
_cell.angle_gamma   90.00
#
_symmetry.space_group_name_H-M   'P 1'
#
loop_
_entity.id
_entity.type
_entity.pdbx_description
1 polymer ?
#
loop_
_entity_poly.entity_id
_entity_poly.type
_entity_poly.pdbx_seq_one_letter_code
_entity_poly.pdbx_strand_id
1 'polypeptide(L)'
;IRNWMYVLYSSHWAACIFYLIARLEHFMEGSWVGRALERRESLETESTIGRYIYSLYIAVAAFVGSVGDNDFYEASTPEAIFMIIYCLFNIVLSSYILGTVTMLMVKFDE
;
A
#
# COMPACT_ATOMS: atom_id res chain seq x y z
N ILE A 1 -2.53 17.76 12.15
CA ILE A 1 -3.48 17.76 11.01
C ILE A 1 -2.75 17.65 9.66
N ARG A 2 -1.81 18.56 9.35
CA ARG A 2 -1.04 18.56 8.09
C ARG A 2 -0.38 17.21 7.74
N ASN A 3 0.28 16.57 8.71
CA ASN A 3 1.01 15.31 8.48
C ASN A 3 0.09 14.13 8.10
N TRP A 4 -1.12 14.09 8.68
CA TRP A 4 -2.11 13.05 8.39
C TRP A 4 -2.66 13.13 6.97
N MET A 5 -2.81 14.35 6.42
CA MET A 5 -3.24 14.53 5.04
C MET A 5 -2.22 13.98 4.05
N TYR A 6 -0.92 14.12 4.32
CA TYR A 6 0.13 13.56 3.46
C TYR A 6 0.09 12.04 3.43
N VAL A 7 -0.13 11.39 4.57
CA VAL A 7 -0.24 9.94 4.65
C VAL A 7 -1.46 9.45 3.86
N LEU A 8 -2.64 10.02 4.10
CA LEU A 8 -3.87 9.61 3.41
C LEU A 8 -3.79 9.81 1.89
N TYR A 9 -3.25 10.95 1.44
CA TYR A 9 -3.09 11.23 0.03
C TYR A 9 -2.11 10.28 -0.64
N SER A 10 -0.94 10.06 -0.01
CA SER A 10 0.08 9.14 -0.51
C SER A 10 -0.46 7.70 -0.60
N SER A 11 -1.11 7.21 0.45
CA SER A 11 -1.66 5.85 0.48
C SER A 11 -2.77 5.64 -0.55
N HIS A 12 -3.63 6.64 -0.78
CA HIS A 12 -4.66 6.57 -1.82
C HIS A 12 -4.06 6.50 -3.22
N TRP A 13 -3.06 7.33 -3.52
CA TRP A 13 -2.37 7.29 -4.81
C TRP A 13 -1.65 5.97 -5.04
N ALA A 14 -0.95 5.46 -4.03
CA ALA A 14 -0.31 4.15 -4.11
C ALA A 14 -1.33 3.03 -4.34
N ALA A 15 -2.46 3.03 -3.62
CA ALA A 15 -3.53 2.05 -3.80
C ALA A 15 -4.11 2.07 -5.23
N CYS A 16 -4.34 3.25 -5.79
CA CYS A 16 -4.82 3.40 -7.16
C CYS A 16 -3.81 2.86 -8.19
N ILE A 17 -2.51 3.04 -7.96
CA ILE A 17 -1.46 2.50 -8.83
C ILE A 17 -1.37 0.98 -8.71
N PHE A 18 -1.43 0.44 -7.49
CA PHE A 18 -1.50 -1.02 -7.27
C PHE A 18 -2.71 -1.63 -7.99
N TYR A 19 -3.88 -0.99 -7.91
CA TYR A 19 -5.07 -1.42 -8.62
C TYR A 19 -4.91 -1.34 -10.15
N LEU A 20 -4.23 -0.31 -10.67
CA LEU A 20 -3.95 -0.17 -12.10
C LEU A 20 -3.00 -1.26 -12.60
N ILE A 21 -1.93 -1.55 -11.85
CA ILE A 21 -0.97 -2.61 -12.17
C ILE A 21 -1.69 -3.97 -12.21
N ALA A 22 -2.51 -4.27 -11.20
CA ALA A 22 -3.32 -5.49 -11.16
C ALA A 22 -4.29 -5.62 -12.36
N ARG A 23 -4.86 -4.49 -12.83
CA ARG A 23 -5.70 -4.47 -14.04
C ARG A 23 -4.91 -4.69 -15.32
N LEU A 24 -3.68 -4.18 -15.42
CA LEU A 24 -2.81 -4.34 -16.58
C LEU A 24 -2.29 -5.77 -16.71
N GLU A 25 -2.02 -6.43 -15.58
CA GLU A 25 -1.61 -7.83 -15.51
C GLU A 25 -2.77 -8.82 -15.77
N HIS A 26 -3.96 -8.34 -16.15
CA HIS A 26 -5.16 -9.16 -16.44
C HIS A 26 -5.49 -10.19 -15.33
N PHE A 27 -5.20 -9.87 -14.07
CA PHE A 27 -5.41 -10.79 -12.94
C PHE A 27 -4.76 -12.16 -13.14
N MET A 28 -3.53 -12.21 -13.66
CA MET A 28 -2.75 -13.44 -13.83
C MET A 28 -2.73 -14.26 -12.52
N GLU A 29 -2.92 -15.59 -12.62
CA GLU A 29 -2.98 -16.55 -11.49
C GLU A 29 -1.75 -16.45 -10.57
N GLY A 30 -0.63 -15.97 -11.09
CA GLY A 30 0.61 -15.73 -10.35
C GLY A 30 0.70 -14.40 -9.59
N SER A 31 -0.20 -13.42 -9.77
CA SER A 31 -0.18 -12.13 -9.04
C SER A 31 -0.75 -12.30 -7.62
N TRP A 32 -0.43 -11.38 -6.68
CA TRP A 32 -1.09 -11.33 -5.36
C TRP A 32 -2.62 -11.27 -5.48
N VAL A 33 -3.15 -10.62 -6.54
CA VAL A 33 -4.59 -10.59 -6.81
C VAL A 33 -5.09 -11.92 -7.39
N GLY A 34 -4.28 -12.58 -8.21
CA GLY A 34 -4.58 -13.91 -8.76
C GLY A 34 -4.61 -15.01 -7.69
N ARG A 35 -3.67 -14.99 -6.74
CA ARG A 35 -3.65 -15.92 -5.58
C ARG A 35 -4.76 -15.62 -4.57
N ALA A 36 -5.09 -14.34 -4.39
CA ALA A 36 -6.28 -13.96 -3.64
C ALA A 36 -7.56 -14.50 -4.34
N LEU A 37 -7.59 -14.49 -5.67
CA LEU A 37 -8.65 -15.07 -6.52
C LEU A 37 -8.73 -16.61 -6.38
N GLU A 38 -7.61 -17.33 -6.43
CA GLU A 38 -7.58 -18.79 -6.27
C GLU A 38 -8.06 -19.25 -4.90
N ARG A 39 -7.74 -18.50 -3.84
CA ARG A 39 -8.18 -18.85 -2.47
C ARG A 39 -9.65 -18.54 -2.22
N ARG A 40 -10.22 -17.59 -2.96
CA ARG A 40 -11.63 -17.23 -2.89
C ARG A 40 -12.20 -17.18 -4.29
N GLU A 41 -12.90 -18.25 -4.65
CA GLU A 41 -13.82 -18.46 -5.80
C GLU A 41 -14.79 -17.28 -6.09
N SER A 42 -14.74 -16.21 -5.31
CA SER A 42 -15.62 -15.05 -5.29
C SER A 42 -14.98 -13.74 -5.79
N LEU A 43 -13.67 -13.64 -6.07
CA LEU A 43 -13.09 -12.35 -6.51
C LEU A 43 -13.48 -11.98 -7.97
N GLU A 44 -13.90 -12.94 -8.79
CA GLU A 44 -14.57 -12.66 -10.07
C GLU A 44 -15.96 -12.05 -9.90
N THR A 45 -16.65 -12.37 -8.80
CA THR A 45 -17.98 -11.83 -8.43
C THR A 45 -17.93 -10.62 -7.50
N GLU A 46 -16.77 -10.29 -6.95
CA GLU A 46 -16.58 -9.13 -6.06
C GLU A 46 -16.68 -7.81 -6.84
N SER A 47 -17.45 -6.88 -6.27
CA SER A 47 -17.61 -5.52 -6.79
C SER A 47 -16.28 -4.79 -6.93
N THR A 48 -16.18 -3.84 -7.86
CA THR A 48 -15.02 -2.95 -8.06
C THR A 48 -14.52 -2.31 -6.76
N ILE A 49 -15.43 -2.10 -5.80
CA ILE A 49 -15.16 -1.54 -4.47
C ILE A 49 -14.35 -2.53 -3.60
N GLY A 50 -14.68 -3.82 -3.62
CA GLY A 50 -13.94 -4.84 -2.87
C GLY A 50 -12.47 -4.87 -3.29
N ARG A 51 -12.21 -4.88 -4.59
CA ARG A 51 -10.85 -4.83 -5.16
C ARG A 51 -10.09 -3.56 -4.76
N TYR A 52 -10.77 -2.42 -4.71
CA TYR A 52 -10.18 -1.18 -4.23
C TYR A 52 -9.82 -1.24 -2.73
N ILE A 53 -10.70 -1.79 -1.88
CA ILE A 53 -10.44 -1.94 -0.44
C ILE A 53 -9.22 -2.82 -0.18
N TYR A 54 -9.04 -3.92 -0.93
CA TYR A 54 -7.84 -4.76 -0.83
C TYR A 54 -6.56 -4.02 -1.26
N SER A 55 -6.60 -3.28 -2.37
CA SER A 55 -5.45 -2.46 -2.81
C SER A 55 -5.07 -1.38 -1.79
N LEU A 56 -6.08 -0.80 -1.11
CA LEU A 56 -5.88 0.17 -0.06
C LEU A 56 -5.33 -0.47 1.22
N TYR A 57 -5.80 -1.66 1.59
CA TYR A 57 -5.28 -2.42 2.72
C TYR A 57 -3.79 -2.71 2.54
N ILE A 58 -3.36 -3.18 1.37
CA ILE A 58 -1.93 -3.41 1.09
C ILE A 58 -1.13 -2.11 1.13
N ALA A 59 -1.61 -1.04 0.50
CA ALA A 59 -0.91 0.26 0.52
C ALA A 59 -0.72 0.80 1.95
N VAL A 60 -1.68 0.57 2.85
CA VAL A 60 -1.59 0.97 4.26
C VAL A 60 -0.70 0.01 5.06
N ALA A 61 -0.83 -1.31 4.89
CA ALA A 61 0.02 -2.29 5.55
C ALA A 61 1.51 -2.09 5.19
N ALA A 62 1.77 -1.75 3.93
CA ALA A 62 3.07 -1.33 3.41
C ALA A 62 3.61 -0.05 4.05
N PHE A 63 2.74 0.94 4.30
CA PHE A 63 3.13 2.17 4.98
C PHE A 63 3.50 1.94 6.45
N VAL A 64 2.74 1.10 7.16
CA VAL A 64 2.96 0.79 8.59
C VAL A 64 4.13 -0.20 8.80
N GLY A 65 4.67 -0.78 7.74
CA GLY A 65 5.73 -1.80 7.82
C GLY A 65 5.21 -3.17 8.26
N SER A 66 3.91 -3.41 8.14
CA SER A 66 3.22 -4.64 8.55
C SER A 66 2.99 -5.62 7.40
N VAL A 67 3.78 -5.55 6.32
CA VAL A 67 3.77 -6.51 5.18
C VAL A 67 4.33 -7.89 5.61
N GLY A 68 4.31 -8.21 6.90
CA GLY A 68 4.79 -9.47 7.46
C GLY A 68 3.79 -10.62 7.34
N ASP A 69 2.52 -10.34 7.01
CA ASP A 69 1.60 -11.40 6.63
C ASP A 69 2.02 -11.92 5.24
N ASN A 70 2.58 -13.13 5.24
CA ASN A 70 3.05 -13.91 4.08
C ASN A 70 1.95 -14.19 3.03
N ASP A 71 0.76 -13.60 3.19
CA ASP A 71 -0.42 -13.90 2.40
C ASP A 71 -0.47 -13.14 1.08
N PHE A 72 0.24 -12.02 0.98
CA PHE A 72 0.25 -11.14 -0.19
C PHE A 72 1.66 -10.91 -0.75
N TYR A 73 2.52 -11.93 -0.72
CA TYR A 73 3.84 -11.84 -1.32
C TYR A 73 3.74 -11.61 -2.84
N GLU A 74 4.47 -10.61 -3.31
CA GLU A 74 4.47 -10.14 -4.69
C GLU A 74 5.10 -11.18 -5.60
N ALA A 75 4.28 -11.84 -6.41
CA ALA A 75 4.75 -12.91 -7.28
C ALA A 75 4.99 -12.45 -8.72
N SER A 76 4.50 -11.27 -9.13
CA SER A 76 4.84 -10.64 -10.42
C SER A 76 5.97 -9.61 -10.26
N THR A 77 6.92 -9.60 -11.21
CA THR A 77 8.08 -8.69 -11.23
C THR A 77 7.70 -7.18 -11.22
N PRO A 78 6.71 -6.70 -12.00
CA PRO A 78 6.30 -5.29 -11.94
C PRO A 78 5.70 -4.86 -10.60
N GLU A 79 5.01 -5.76 -9.90
CA GLU A 79 4.46 -5.49 -8.57
C GLU A 79 5.61 -5.28 -7.59
N ALA A 80 6.56 -6.23 -7.54
CA ALA A 80 7.74 -6.20 -6.68
C ALA A 80 8.55 -4.90 -6.81
N ILE A 81 8.77 -4.44 -8.04
CA ILE A 81 9.50 -3.20 -8.29
C ILE A 81 8.74 -1.99 -7.72
N PHE A 82 7.42 -1.93 -7.94
CA PHE A 82 6.61 -0.83 -7.44
C PHE A 82 6.58 -0.79 -5.91
N MET A 83 6.46 -1.94 -5.26
CA MET A 83 6.44 -2.04 -3.81
C MET A 83 7.79 -1.67 -3.18
N ILE A 84 8.92 -2.03 -3.78
CA ILE A 84 10.24 -1.57 -3.33
C ILE A 84 10.33 -0.04 -3.37
N ILE A 85 9.90 0.58 -4.48
CA ILE A 85 9.89 2.05 -4.62
C ILE A 85 8.97 2.68 -3.57
N TYR A 86 7.78 2.12 -3.36
CA TYR A 86 6.83 2.61 -2.38
C TYR A 86 7.37 2.48 -0.94
N CYS A 87 8.04 1.37 -0.63
CA CYS A 87 8.67 1.14 0.67
C CYS A 87 9.77 2.18 0.95
N LEU A 88 10.64 2.47 -0.03
CA LEU A 88 11.65 3.51 0.09
C LEU A 88 11.03 4.90 0.32
N PHE A 89 9.97 5.23 -0.42
CA PHE A 89 9.25 6.49 -0.25
C PHE A 89 8.63 6.60 1.15
N ASN A 90 8.03 5.52 1.67
CA ASN A 90 7.41 5.50 3.00
C ASN A 90 8.43 5.69 4.13
N ILE A 91 9.64 5.14 4.00
CA ILE A 91 10.70 5.36 4.99
C ILE A 91 11.09 6.85 5.03
N VAL A 92 11.26 7.48 3.86
CA VAL A 92 11.55 8.92 3.78
C VAL A 92 10.41 9.74 4.38
N LEU A 93 9.16 9.46 4.00
CA LEU A 93 7.98 10.17 4.50
C LEU A 93 7.83 10.01 6.02
N SER A 94 8.07 8.81 6.54
CA SER A 94 8.01 8.52 7.98
C SER A 94 9.08 9.30 8.75
N SER A 95 10.31 9.35 8.23
CA SER A 95 11.39 10.13 8.85
C SER A 95 11.09 11.63 8.89
N TYR A 96 10.48 12.18 7.83
CA TYR A 96 10.06 13.57 7.76
C TYR A 96 8.95 13.90 8.77
N ILE A 97 7.95 13.01 8.91
CA ILE A 97 6.87 13.18 9.88
C ILE A 97 7.44 13.14 11.31
N LEU A 98 8.31 12.18 11.61
CA LEU A 98 8.94 12.04 12.92
C LEU A 98 9.80 13.27 13.27
N GLY A 99 10.60 13.77 12.33
CA GLY A 99 11.39 14.99 12.49
C GLY A 99 10.52 16.23 12.75
N THR A 100 9.36 16.32 12.08
CA THR A 100 8.41 17.41 12.30
C THR A 100 7.77 17.32 13.69
N VAL A 101 7.42 16.12 14.16
CA VAL A 101 6.81 15.91 15.48
C VAL A 101 7.82 16.24 16.59
N THR A 102 9.07 15.80 16.47
CA THR A 102 10.12 16.10 17.46
C THR A 102 10.43 17.60 17.54
N MET A 103 10.51 18.30 16.41
CA MET A 103 10.66 19.77 16.42
C MET A 103 9.47 20.49 17.07
N LEU A 104 8.25 20.00 16.88
CA LEU A 104 7.07 20.56 17.55
C LEU A 104 7.08 20.28 19.06
N MET A 105 7.53 19.10 19.48
CA MET A 105 7.65 18.74 20.90
C MET A 105 8.69 19.60 21.63
N VAL A 106 9.86 19.81 21.03
CA VAL A 106 10.91 20.67 21.60
C VAL A 106 10.40 22.10 21.80
N LYS A 107 9.70 22.65 20.80
CA LYS A 107 9.10 24.00 20.90
C LYS A 107 7.98 24.13 21.93
N PHE A 108 7.40 23.02 22.38
CA PHE A 108 6.37 23.02 23.41
C PHE A 108 6.96 22.95 24.82
N ASP A 109 8.18 22.43 24.95
CA ASP A 109 8.92 22.29 26.22
C ASP A 109 9.76 23.54 26.56
N GLU A 110 9.89 24.49 25.61
CA GLU A 110 10.41 25.85 25.80
C GLU A 110 9.32 26.84 26.24
#